data_AF-W9DJ75-F1
#
_entry.id   AF-W9DJ75-F1
#
_cell.length_a   1.000
_cell.length_b   1.000
_cell.length_c   1.000
_cell.angle_alpha   90.00
_cell.angle_beta   90.00
_cell.angle_gamma   90.00
#
_symmetry.space_group_name_H-M   'P 1'
#
loop_
_entity.id
_entity.type
_entity.pdbx_description
1 polymer ?
#
loop_
_entity_poly.entity_id
_entity_poly.type
_entity_poly.pdbx_seq_one_letter_code
_entity_poly.pdbx_strand_id
1 'polypeptide(L)'
;MNRFESRVERMIREAAERGEFDDLPGAGKPLDLSDSDDPDWWVKRKIRDENLDSSALLPAPLQLRREAQDFPESLRDVADETAVRDILTDFNRRVREAHLASRRIAMPHSVVAHTIDIDDMVRQWRARRR
;
A
#
# COMPACT_ATOMS: atom_id res chain seq x y z
N MET A 1 -35.54 -13.15 31.67
CA MET A 1 -34.87 -12.89 30.37
C MET A 1 -33.37 -12.81 30.63
N ASN A 2 -32.66 -13.95 30.63
CA ASN A 2 -31.22 -13.96 30.94
C ASN A 2 -30.44 -13.65 29.65
N ARG A 3 -30.00 -12.40 29.48
CA ARG A 3 -29.11 -12.01 28.39
C ARG A 3 -27.70 -12.43 28.82
N PHE A 4 -27.23 -13.56 28.31
CA PHE A 4 -25.84 -13.97 28.50
C PHE A 4 -24.94 -12.89 27.89
N GLU A 5 -24.12 -12.24 28.72
CA GLU A 5 -23.10 -11.27 28.28
C GLU A 5 -22.13 -12.01 27.33
N SER A 6 -21.89 -11.44 26.15
CA SER A 6 -20.91 -12.04 25.24
C SER A 6 -19.51 -11.93 25.86
N ARG A 7 -18.61 -12.86 25.52
CA ARG A 7 -17.20 -12.79 25.98
C ARG A 7 -16.56 -11.42 25.69
N VAL A 8 -16.92 -10.83 24.55
CA VAL A 8 -16.42 -9.50 24.13
C VAL A 8 -16.98 -8.40 25.03
N GLU A 9 -18.29 -8.39 25.29
CA GLU A 9 -18.91 -7.42 26.21
C GLU A 9 -18.30 -7.51 27.60
N ARG A 10 -18.10 -8.73 28.13
CA ARG A 10 -17.45 -8.94 29.42
C ARG A 10 -16.03 -8.37 29.46
N MET A 11 -15.24 -8.60 28.41
CA MET A 11 -13.87 -8.06 28.33
C MET A 11 -13.84 -6.53 28.30
N ILE A 12 -14.77 -5.89 27.58
CA ILE A 12 -14.89 -4.43 27.53
C ILE A 12 -15.25 -3.87 28.90
N ARG A 13 -16.24 -4.48 29.58
CA ARG A 13 -16.67 -4.06 30.93
C ARG A 13 -15.53 -4.19 31.92
N GLU A 14 -14.85 -5.34 31.96
CA GLU A 14 -13.72 -5.56 32.87
C GLU A 14 -12.55 -4.59 32.58
N ALA A 15 -12.27 -4.24 31.32
CA ALA A 15 -11.24 -3.25 30.96
C ALA A 15 -11.64 -1.83 31.42
N ALA A 16 -12.92 -1.47 31.29
CA ALA A 16 -13.45 -0.21 31.80
C ALA A 16 -13.40 -0.12 33.33
N GLU A 17 -13.76 -1.20 34.05
CA GLU A 17 -13.66 -1.28 35.51
C GLU A 17 -12.21 -1.13 36.01
N ARG A 18 -11.22 -1.53 35.21
CA ARG A 18 -9.78 -1.36 35.50
C ARG A 18 -9.24 0.03 35.13
N GLY A 19 -10.05 0.90 34.54
CA GLY A 19 -9.61 2.23 34.11
C GLY A 19 -8.68 2.21 32.89
N GLU A 20 -8.66 1.14 32.10
CA GLU A 20 -7.80 1.06 30.89
C GLU A 20 -8.14 2.11 29.83
N PHE A 21 -9.28 2.79 29.97
CA PHE A 21 -9.73 3.89 29.09
C PHE A 21 -9.61 5.29 29.71
N ASP A 22 -9.11 5.43 30.95
CA ASP A 22 -9.15 6.71 31.69
C ASP A 22 -8.07 7.70 31.22
N ASP A 23 -6.93 7.23 30.70
CA ASP A 23 -5.80 8.06 30.24
C ASP A 23 -5.39 7.70 28.80
N LEU A 24 -6.37 7.64 27.90
CA LEU A 24 -6.07 7.35 26.50
C LEU A 24 -5.27 8.48 25.86
N PRO A 25 -4.30 8.16 24.98
CA PRO A 25 -3.63 9.16 24.16
C PRO A 25 -4.65 10.00 23.39
N GLY A 26 -4.76 11.27 23.73
CA GLY A 26 -5.72 12.20 23.12
C GLY A 26 -7.00 12.46 23.91
N ALA A 27 -7.17 11.87 25.10
CA ALA A 27 -8.30 12.15 25.98
C ALA A 27 -8.41 13.66 26.27
N GLY A 28 -9.62 14.21 26.09
CA GLY A 28 -9.92 15.64 26.30
C GLY A 28 -9.35 16.60 25.24
N LYS A 29 -8.60 16.12 24.24
CA LYS A 29 -8.10 16.95 23.13
C LYS A 29 -9.16 17.05 22.03
N PRO A 30 -9.25 18.19 21.32
CA PRO A 30 -10.14 18.30 20.17
C PRO A 30 -9.75 17.29 19.08
N LEU A 31 -10.74 16.65 18.48
CA LEU A 31 -10.53 15.77 17.35
C LEU A 31 -10.16 16.61 16.12
N ASP A 32 -9.06 16.28 15.47
CA ASP A 32 -8.76 16.80 14.14
C ASP A 32 -9.64 16.08 13.11
N LEU A 33 -10.61 16.77 12.54
CA LEU A 33 -11.53 16.23 11.54
C LEU A 33 -11.31 16.85 10.15
N SER A 34 -10.13 17.40 9.87
CA SER A 34 -9.83 18.06 8.59
C SER A 34 -10.15 17.21 7.35
N ASP A 35 -10.06 15.88 7.48
CA ASP A 35 -10.26 14.93 6.39
C ASP A 35 -11.64 14.22 6.45
N SER A 36 -12.58 14.65 7.30
CA SER A 36 -13.82 13.88 7.58
C SER A 36 -14.75 13.71 6.38
N ASP A 37 -14.59 14.52 5.33
CA ASP A 37 -15.34 14.41 4.09
C ASP A 37 -14.94 13.17 3.26
N ASP A 38 -13.79 12.57 3.57
CA ASP A 38 -13.33 11.31 2.98
C ASP A 38 -13.84 10.12 3.83
N PRO A 39 -14.65 9.19 3.29
CA PRO A 39 -15.15 8.05 4.06
C PRO A 39 -14.03 7.14 4.64
N ASP A 40 -12.82 7.17 4.06
CA ASP A 40 -11.66 6.38 4.48
C ASP A 40 -10.68 7.18 5.38
N TRP A 41 -11.07 8.36 5.87
CA TRP A 41 -10.22 9.27 6.64
C TRP A 41 -9.50 8.60 7.81
N TRP A 42 -10.19 7.74 8.55
CA TRP A 42 -9.67 7.08 9.75
C TRP A 42 -8.66 5.98 9.40
N VAL A 43 -8.84 5.28 8.28
CA VAL A 43 -7.90 4.26 7.78
C VAL A 43 -6.60 4.93 7.36
N LYS A 44 -6.70 6.00 6.56
CA LYS A 44 -5.54 6.77 6.10
C LYS A 44 -4.76 7.37 7.26
N ARG A 45 -5.46 7.84 8.29
CA ARG A 45 -4.85 8.33 9.53
C ARG A 45 -4.15 7.22 10.31
N LYS A 46 -4.80 6.07 10.50
CA LYS A 46 -4.21 4.91 11.20
C LYS A 46 -2.91 4.43 10.53
N ILE A 47 -2.92 4.33 9.20
CA ILE A 47 -1.75 3.96 8.41
C ILE A 47 -0.60 4.95 8.62
N ARG A 48 -0.90 6.25 8.61
CA ARG A 48 0.08 7.31 8.84
C ARG A 48 0.62 7.29 10.27
N ASP A 49 -0.25 7.20 11.27
CA ASP A 49 0.11 7.26 12.69
C ASP A 49 0.94 6.05 13.12
N GLU A 50 0.66 4.87 12.56
CA GLU A 50 1.40 3.63 12.86
C GLU A 50 2.51 3.32 11.85
N ASN A 51 2.76 4.22 10.89
CA ASN A 51 3.74 4.05 9.81
C ASN A 51 3.59 2.68 9.11
N LEU A 52 2.34 2.27 8.86
CA LEU A 52 2.03 1.01 8.19
C LEU A 52 2.39 1.11 6.71
N ASP A 53 2.82 -0.01 6.11
CA ASP A 53 3.07 -0.04 4.67
C ASP A 53 1.75 0.11 3.90
N SER A 54 1.56 1.30 3.34
CA SER A 54 0.39 1.68 2.55
C SER A 54 0.49 1.24 1.08
N SER A 55 1.61 0.62 0.69
CA SER A 55 1.90 0.27 -0.71
C SER A 55 0.78 -0.56 -1.35
N ALA A 56 0.21 -1.51 -0.61
CA ALA A 56 -0.86 -2.39 -1.08
C ALA A 56 -2.20 -1.66 -1.33
N LEU A 57 -2.39 -0.47 -0.74
CA LEU A 57 -3.61 0.34 -0.87
C LEU A 57 -3.49 1.43 -1.94
N LEU A 58 -2.28 1.63 -2.48
CA LEU A 58 -2.08 2.61 -3.53
C LEU A 58 -2.86 2.20 -4.79
N PRO A 59 -3.38 3.15 -5.58
CA PRO A 59 -3.85 2.87 -6.93
C PRO A 59 -2.79 2.11 -7.75
N ALA A 60 -3.22 1.18 -8.61
CA ALA A 60 -2.33 0.33 -9.39
C ALA A 60 -1.18 1.07 -10.12
N PRO A 61 -1.39 2.27 -10.74
CA PRO A 61 -0.28 3.01 -11.36
C PRO A 61 0.81 3.44 -10.36
N LEU A 62 0.46 3.76 -9.12
CA LEU A 62 1.43 4.13 -8.09
C LEU A 62 2.21 2.91 -7.57
N GLN A 63 1.54 1.76 -7.43
CA GLN A 63 2.21 0.49 -7.11
C GLN A 63 3.27 0.14 -8.17
N LEU A 64 2.89 0.23 -9.46
CA LEU A 64 3.79 -0.07 -10.58
C LEU A 64 4.95 0.92 -10.69
N ARG A 65 4.74 2.21 -10.36
CA ARG A 65 5.83 3.19 -10.31
C ARG A 65 6.84 2.85 -9.23
N ARG A 66 6.38 2.42 -8.06
CA ARG A 66 7.26 1.99 -6.97
C ARG A 66 8.05 0.74 -7.36
N GLU A 67 7.37 -0.27 -7.89
CA GLU A 67 8.04 -1.48 -8.38
C GLU A 67 9.11 -1.17 -9.44
N ALA A 68 8.81 -0.23 -10.37
CA ALA A 68 9.78 0.22 -11.36
C ALA A 68 11.04 0.87 -10.74
N GLN A 69 10.87 1.63 -9.67
CA GLN A 69 11.97 2.26 -8.93
C GLN A 69 12.83 1.24 -8.19
N ASP A 70 12.23 0.13 -7.77
CA ASP A 70 12.89 -0.91 -6.99
C ASP A 70 13.71 -1.88 -7.87
N PHE A 71 13.44 -1.98 -9.18
CA PHE A 71 14.12 -2.91 -10.09
C PHE A 71 15.65 -2.91 -10.07
N PRO A 72 16.36 -1.76 -9.99
CA PRO A 72 17.81 -1.77 -9.91
C PRO A 72 18.37 -2.62 -8.76
N GLU A 73 17.68 -2.63 -7.62
CA GLU A 73 18.06 -3.42 -6.45
C GLU A 73 17.38 -4.79 -6.45
N SER A 74 16.08 -4.88 -6.74
CA SER A 74 15.34 -6.15 -6.67
C SER A 74 15.77 -7.18 -7.70
N LEU A 75 16.28 -6.75 -8.86
CA LEU A 75 16.81 -7.65 -9.90
C LEU A 75 18.22 -8.15 -9.59
N ARG A 76 18.93 -7.55 -8.64
CA ARG A 76 20.36 -7.84 -8.37
C ARG A 76 20.63 -9.31 -8.13
N ASP A 77 19.75 -9.97 -7.37
CA ASP A 77 19.89 -11.36 -6.94
C ASP A 77 19.27 -12.37 -7.92
N VAL A 78 18.56 -11.92 -8.96
CA VAL A 78 17.93 -12.81 -9.97
C VAL A 78 19.01 -13.52 -10.77
N ALA A 79 19.12 -14.84 -10.70
CA ALA A 79 20.31 -15.56 -11.18
C ALA A 79 20.55 -15.46 -12.69
N ASP A 80 19.49 -15.54 -13.50
CA ASP A 80 19.58 -15.64 -14.95
C ASP A 80 18.87 -14.49 -15.68
N GLU A 81 19.34 -14.19 -16.89
CA GLU A 81 18.77 -13.10 -17.70
C GLU A 81 17.37 -13.39 -18.21
N THR A 82 17.06 -14.66 -18.50
CA THR A 82 15.73 -15.05 -18.97
C THR A 82 14.68 -14.67 -17.93
N ALA A 83 14.94 -14.97 -16.66
CA ALA A 83 14.11 -14.60 -15.52
C ALA A 83 13.99 -13.07 -15.38
N VAL A 84 15.08 -12.31 -15.54
CA VAL A 84 15.01 -10.84 -15.55
C VAL A 84 14.11 -10.34 -16.68
N ARG A 85 14.25 -10.89 -17.89
CA ARG A 85 13.43 -10.52 -19.05
C ARG A 85 11.96 -10.91 -18.85
N ASP A 86 11.68 -12.04 -18.24
CA ASP A 86 10.33 -12.50 -17.93
C ASP A 86 9.66 -11.58 -16.91
N ILE A 87 10.36 -11.22 -15.83
CA ILE A 87 9.90 -10.26 -14.82
C ILE A 87 9.56 -8.91 -15.47
N LEU A 88 10.45 -8.37 -16.29
CA LEU A 88 10.25 -7.08 -16.95
C LEU A 88 9.15 -7.12 -18.02
N THR A 89 8.98 -8.26 -18.69
CA THR A 89 7.89 -8.48 -19.65
C THR A 89 6.53 -8.50 -18.94
N ASP A 90 6.45 -9.21 -17.82
CA ASP A 90 5.26 -9.25 -16.98
C ASP A 90 4.92 -7.85 -16.44
N PHE A 91 5.91 -7.14 -15.93
CA PHE A 91 5.75 -5.76 -15.48
C PHE A 91 5.17 -4.86 -16.59
N ASN A 92 5.77 -4.91 -17.79
CA ASN A 92 5.29 -4.14 -18.94
C ASN A 92 3.87 -4.53 -19.37
N ARG A 93 3.46 -5.80 -19.21
CA ARG A 93 2.08 -6.25 -19.42
C ARG A 93 1.14 -5.60 -18.39
N ARG A 94 1.47 -5.65 -17.10
CA ARG A 94 0.67 -5.04 -16.02
C ARG A 94 0.54 -3.52 -16.17
N VAL A 95 1.58 -2.82 -16.62
CA VAL A 95 1.50 -1.39 -16.95
C VAL A 95 0.47 -1.10 -18.04
N ARG A 96 0.44 -1.89 -19.11
CA ARG A 96 -0.55 -1.73 -20.19
C ARG A 96 -1.98 -2.01 -19.71
N GLU A 97 -2.15 -3.05 -18.89
CA GLU A 97 -3.45 -3.36 -18.27
C GLU A 97 -3.94 -2.23 -17.37
N ALA A 98 -3.06 -1.68 -16.53
CA ALA A 98 -3.37 -0.55 -15.68
C ALA A 98 -3.79 0.68 -16.50
N HIS A 99 -3.11 0.99 -17.60
CA HIS A 99 -3.51 2.07 -18.52
C HIS A 99 -4.91 1.86 -19.11
N LEU A 100 -5.26 0.64 -19.47
CA LEU A 100 -6.60 0.32 -19.98
C LEU A 100 -7.66 0.46 -18.86
N ALA A 101 -7.35 0.02 -17.65
CA ALA A 101 -8.25 0.12 -16.50
C ALA A 101 -8.50 1.58 -16.09
N SER A 102 -7.47 2.43 -16.07
CA SER A 102 -7.61 3.85 -15.73
C SER A 102 -8.55 4.60 -16.66
N ARG A 103 -8.61 4.22 -17.95
CA ARG A 103 -9.57 4.79 -18.92
C ARG A 103 -11.02 4.44 -18.60
N ARG A 104 -11.28 3.29 -17.96
CA ARG A 104 -12.64 2.84 -17.63
C ARG A 104 -13.23 3.55 -16.41
N ILE A 105 -12.38 3.94 -15.46
CA ILE A 105 -12.81 4.47 -14.15
C ILE A 105 -12.83 6.02 -14.16
N ALA A 106 -12.64 6.66 -15.32
CA ALA A 106 -12.51 8.12 -15.45
C ALA A 106 -11.52 8.73 -14.44
N MET A 107 -10.51 7.94 -14.05
CA MET A 107 -9.47 8.40 -13.13
C MET A 107 -8.72 9.54 -13.80
N PRO A 108 -8.35 10.60 -13.06
CA PRO A 108 -7.62 11.71 -13.63
C PRO A 108 -6.33 11.19 -14.28
N HIS A 109 -6.15 11.47 -15.57
CA HIS A 109 -5.05 11.00 -16.41
C HIS A 109 -3.63 11.43 -15.93
N SER A 110 -3.54 12.13 -14.80
CA SER A 110 -2.30 12.64 -14.23
C SER A 110 -1.39 11.57 -13.62
N VAL A 111 -1.93 10.40 -13.24
CA VAL A 111 -1.14 9.34 -12.58
C VAL A 111 -1.04 8.12 -13.49
N VAL A 112 0.09 8.00 -14.19
CA VAL A 112 0.41 6.91 -15.11
C VAL A 112 1.72 6.22 -14.73
N ALA A 113 1.81 4.91 -15.00
CA ALA A 113 3.03 4.14 -14.90
C ALA A 113 3.63 3.94 -16.29
N HIS A 114 4.95 3.90 -16.42
CA HIS A 114 5.62 3.74 -17.71
C HIS A 114 6.19 2.33 -17.86
N THR A 115 6.17 1.82 -19.09
CA THR A 115 6.88 0.59 -19.43
C THR A 115 8.38 0.84 -19.39
N ILE A 116 9.15 -0.19 -19.08
CA ILE A 116 10.60 -0.16 -19.05
C ILE A 116 11.16 -0.74 -20.34
N ASP A 117 12.25 -0.14 -20.84
CA ASP A 117 13.09 -0.75 -21.87
C ASP A 117 13.83 -1.95 -21.26
N ILE A 118 13.41 -3.14 -21.68
CA ILE A 118 13.93 -4.41 -21.15
C ILE A 118 15.41 -4.56 -21.47
N ASP A 119 15.82 -4.21 -22.69
CA ASP A 119 17.21 -4.38 -23.11
C ASP A 119 18.13 -3.43 -22.36
N ASP A 120 17.68 -2.19 -22.11
CA ASP A 120 18.44 -1.27 -21.26
C ASP A 120 18.57 -1.74 -19.83
N MET A 121 17.47 -2.18 -19.21
CA MET A 121 17.50 -2.67 -17.82
C MET A 121 18.38 -3.92 -17.67
N VAL A 122 18.31 -4.86 -18.63
CA VAL A 122 19.18 -6.05 -18.66
C VAL A 122 20.65 -5.65 -18.81
N ARG A 123 20.99 -4.66 -19.65
CA ARG A 123 22.37 -4.15 -19.75
C ARG A 123 22.85 -3.60 -18.40
N GLN A 124 22.03 -2.80 -17.71
CA GLN A 124 22.38 -2.25 -16.40
C GLN A 124 22.54 -3.35 -15.34
N TRP A 125 21.64 -4.34 -15.32
CA TRP A 125 21.71 -5.48 -14.42
C TRP A 125 22.99 -6.31 -14.61
N ARG A 126 23.36 -6.61 -15.88
CA ARG A 126 24.63 -7.30 -16.19
C ARG A 126 25.84 -6.49 -15.72
N ALA A 127 25.81 -5.16 -15.89
CA ALA A 127 26.92 -4.28 -15.52
C ALA A 127 27.15 -4.23 -14.00
N ARG A 128 26.08 -4.28 -13.19
CA ARG A 128 26.16 -4.28 -11.72
C ARG A 128 26.66 -5.60 -11.11
N ARG A 129 26.73 -6.66 -11.91
CA ARG A 129 27.21 -8.00 -11.51
C ARG A 129 28.67 -8.28 -11.87
N ARG A 130 29.28 -7.43 -12.70
CA ARG A 130 30.72 -7.46 -12.97
C ARG A 130 31.47 -6.71 -11.88
#